data_AF-A0A8T0FSR9-F1
#
_entry.id   AF-A0A8T0FSR9-F1
#
_cell.length_a   1.000
_cell.length_b   1.000
_cell.length_c   1.000
_cell.angle_alpha   90.00
_cell.angle_beta   90.00
_cell.angle_gamma   90.00
#
_symmetry.space_group_name_H-M   'P 1'
#
loop_
_entity.id
_entity.type
_entity.pdbx_description
1 polymer ?
#
loop_
_entity_poly.entity_id
_entity_poly.type
_entity_poly.pdbx_seq_one_letter_code
_entity_poly.pdbx_strand_id
1 'polypeptide(L)'
;MRIAFSVAILCLFYLLVSGEYVLPEPEDVAKYYDCWTYVNCVLGEPGFKKFENCISVLPEKEFEDSIKYVNRNFFKYKSQTVEQMFEEYCTYKGEKRKKVFVKTWGGGLYFRKHICSMPDKQDECARLHQSFGCIFHYLDELSEQNKCTIMIIQAQSFDDQTLQTYFKCYNYATCETDGPDHQRQHNCIFQNATLQDLQDLFEYVEDNGYFQYKSKTEPEAVKEYCTYQGHKQKKAFDQTLKGVFAFKNSICSKSDKQDECNRVSKGLSCIFPILDDYHSQGKC
;
A
#
# COMPACT_ATOMS: atom_id res chain seq x y z
N MET A 1 37.56 33.62 -9.10
CA MET A 1 37.02 32.70 -8.08
C MET A 1 35.47 32.68 -8.08
N ARG A 2 34.82 32.63 -9.26
CA ARG A 2 33.34 32.58 -9.38
C ARG A 2 32.82 31.45 -10.28
N ILE A 3 33.69 30.81 -11.07
CA ILE A 3 33.30 29.74 -12.01
C ILE A 3 33.27 28.37 -11.31
N ALA A 4 34.11 28.15 -10.28
CA ALA A 4 34.16 26.88 -9.55
C ALA A 4 32.92 26.59 -8.68
N PHE A 5 32.17 27.62 -8.27
CA PHE A 5 30.98 27.45 -7.42
C PHE A 5 29.74 27.00 -8.22
N SER A 6 29.65 27.35 -9.52
CA SER A 6 28.52 26.95 -10.38
C SER A 6 28.56 25.49 -10.81
N VAL A 7 29.76 24.92 -11.01
CA VAL A 7 29.88 23.50 -11.41
C VAL A 7 29.56 22.56 -10.26
N ALA A 8 29.97 22.91 -9.03
CA ALA A 8 29.66 22.12 -7.83
C ALA A 8 28.15 22.06 -7.52
N ILE A 9 27.42 23.17 -7.75
CA ILE A 9 25.96 23.22 -7.54
C ILE A 9 25.22 22.39 -8.60
N LEU A 10 25.66 22.39 -9.86
CA LEU A 10 25.07 21.56 -10.92
C LEU A 10 25.32 20.06 -10.69
N CYS A 11 26.48 19.67 -10.15
CA CYS A 11 26.72 18.28 -9.74
C CYS A 11 25.86 17.84 -8.55
N LEU A 12 25.57 18.74 -7.60
CA LEU A 12 24.68 18.45 -6.47
C LEU A 12 23.22 18.27 -6.90
N PHE A 13 22.73 19.03 -7.87
CA PHE A 13 21.39 18.82 -8.44
C PHE A 13 21.30 17.53 -9.27
N TYR A 14 22.38 17.11 -9.94
CA TYR A 14 22.42 15.83 -10.65
C TYR A 14 22.33 14.63 -9.71
N LEU A 15 22.91 14.73 -8.51
CA LEU A 15 22.82 13.70 -7.46
C LEU A 15 21.44 13.66 -6.75
N LEU A 16 20.70 14.77 -6.75
CA LEU A 16 19.36 14.85 -6.14
C LEU A 16 18.25 14.34 -7.07
N VAL A 17 18.49 14.25 -8.38
CA VAL A 17 17.52 13.75 -9.37
C VAL A 17 17.65 12.23 -9.59
N SER A 18 18.69 11.59 -9.09
CA SER A 18 18.79 10.13 -9.00
C SER A 18 18.18 9.61 -7.69
N GLY A 19 16.95 10.04 -7.37
CA GLY A 19 16.17 9.37 -6.33
C GLY A 19 15.88 7.96 -6.80
N GLU A 20 16.58 6.96 -6.26
CA GLU A 20 16.26 5.56 -6.52
C GLU A 20 14.80 5.34 -6.12
N TYR A 21 13.99 4.90 -7.08
CA TYR A 21 12.58 4.62 -6.81
C TYR A 21 12.50 3.47 -5.80
N VAL A 22 11.91 3.73 -4.63
CA VAL A 22 11.77 2.70 -3.59
C VAL A 22 10.68 1.72 -4.01
N LEU A 23 11.11 0.54 -4.42
CA LEU A 23 10.21 -0.53 -4.82
C LEU A 23 9.38 -1.04 -3.64
N PRO A 24 8.09 -1.37 -3.84
CA PRO A 24 7.29 -1.96 -2.78
C PRO A 24 7.85 -3.33 -2.36
N GLU A 25 7.56 -3.70 -1.12
CA GLU A 25 7.79 -5.05 -0.66
C GLU A 25 6.79 -6.03 -1.31
N PRO A 26 7.17 -7.31 -1.54
CA PRO A 26 6.28 -8.30 -2.14
C PRO A 26 4.91 -8.41 -1.46
N GLU A 27 4.86 -8.21 -0.15
CA GLU A 27 3.66 -8.28 0.67
C GLU A 27 2.75 -7.05 0.50
N ASP A 28 3.30 -5.92 0.06
CA ASP A 28 2.62 -4.63 -0.03
C ASP A 28 2.10 -4.31 -1.43
N VAL A 29 2.31 -5.20 -2.42
CA VAL A 29 1.90 -4.94 -3.81
C VAL A 29 0.41 -4.77 -3.99
N ALA A 30 -0.41 -5.32 -3.09
CA ALA A 30 -1.87 -5.34 -3.18
C ALA A 30 -2.47 -3.93 -3.38
N LYS A 31 -1.81 -2.88 -2.88
CA LYS A 31 -2.26 -1.49 -3.02
C LYS A 31 -2.30 -0.99 -4.47
N TYR A 32 -1.51 -1.60 -5.37
CA TYR A 32 -1.44 -1.23 -6.78
C TYR A 32 -2.46 -1.95 -7.67
N TYR A 33 -3.33 -2.79 -7.08
CA TYR A 33 -4.25 -3.66 -7.82
C TYR A 33 -5.17 -2.90 -8.79
N ASP A 34 -5.77 -1.79 -8.35
CA ASP A 34 -6.72 -1.05 -9.18
C ASP A 34 -6.00 -0.37 -10.35
N CYS A 35 -4.83 0.22 -10.10
CA CYS A 35 -4.01 0.81 -11.15
C CYS A 35 -3.49 -0.21 -12.15
N TRP A 36 -3.03 -1.36 -11.68
CA TRP A 36 -2.64 -2.45 -12.57
C TRP A 36 -3.83 -2.95 -13.42
N THR A 37 -5.01 -3.06 -12.81
CA THR A 37 -6.23 -3.45 -13.52
C THR A 37 -6.65 -2.40 -14.54
N TYR A 38 -6.50 -1.11 -14.22
CA TYR A 38 -6.76 -0.01 -15.13
C TYR A 38 -5.83 -0.06 -16.36
N VAL A 39 -4.52 -0.20 -16.13
CA VAL A 39 -3.53 -0.30 -17.21
C VAL A 39 -3.87 -1.42 -18.18
N ASN A 40 -4.19 -2.61 -17.67
CA ASN A 40 -4.29 -3.78 -18.52
C ASN A 40 -5.68 -4.02 -19.08
N CYS A 41 -6.72 -3.69 -18.31
CA CYS A 41 -8.09 -4.05 -18.67
C CYS A 41 -8.96 -2.87 -19.08
N VAL A 42 -8.50 -1.62 -18.85
CA VAL A 42 -9.22 -0.41 -19.26
C VAL A 42 -8.47 0.33 -20.37
N LEU A 43 -7.17 0.61 -20.20
CA LEU A 43 -6.37 1.21 -21.27
C LEU A 43 -6.15 0.20 -22.40
N GLY A 44 -5.82 -1.06 -22.09
CA GLY A 44 -5.53 -2.08 -23.09
C GLY A 44 -4.16 -1.84 -23.74
N GLU A 45 -4.11 -1.79 -25.08
CA GLU A 45 -2.86 -1.69 -25.86
C GLU A 45 -1.91 -0.55 -25.44
N PRO A 46 -2.39 0.70 -25.17
CA PRO A 46 -1.51 1.77 -24.68
C PRO A 46 -0.87 1.45 -23.33
N GLY A 47 -1.62 0.79 -22.44
CA GLY A 47 -1.11 0.35 -21.14
C GLY A 47 -0.06 -0.74 -21.28
N PHE A 48 -0.33 -1.73 -22.15
CA PHE A 48 0.60 -2.81 -22.46
C PHE A 48 1.91 -2.29 -23.07
N LYS A 49 1.85 -1.36 -24.03
CA LYS A 49 3.05 -0.72 -24.62
C LYS A 49 3.92 -0.03 -23.57
N LYS A 50 3.32 0.63 -22.58
CA LYS A 50 4.09 1.25 -21.49
C LYS A 50 4.77 0.20 -20.62
N PHE A 51 4.11 -0.92 -20.34
CA PHE A 51 4.73 -2.06 -19.66
C PHE A 51 5.90 -2.65 -20.47
N GLU A 52 5.72 -2.90 -21.78
CA GLU A 52 6.77 -3.38 -22.68
C GLU A 52 8.00 -2.47 -22.66
N ASN A 53 7.78 -1.16 -22.71
CA ASN A 53 8.87 -0.18 -22.62
C ASN A 53 9.64 -0.32 -21.29
N CYS A 54 8.95 -0.53 -20.16
CA CYS A 54 9.61 -0.71 -18.87
C CYS A 54 10.40 -2.02 -18.76
N ILE A 55 9.97 -3.09 -19.42
CA ILE A 55 10.69 -4.37 -19.40
C ILE A 55 11.75 -4.48 -20.50
N SER A 56 11.77 -3.57 -21.48
CA SER A 56 12.72 -3.57 -22.60
C SER A 56 14.19 -3.49 -22.17
N VAL A 57 14.46 -3.04 -20.94
CA VAL A 57 15.80 -3.03 -20.35
C VAL A 57 16.31 -4.42 -20.02
N LEU A 58 15.42 -5.41 -19.89
CA LEU A 58 15.76 -6.80 -19.61
C LEU A 58 16.07 -7.55 -20.91
N PRO A 59 17.21 -8.27 -20.98
CA PRO A 59 17.40 -9.33 -21.95
C PRO A 59 16.23 -10.31 -21.94
N GLU A 60 15.83 -10.79 -23.13
CA GLU A 60 14.71 -11.72 -23.32
C GLU A 60 14.75 -12.91 -22.35
N LYS A 61 15.94 -13.51 -22.17
CA LYS A 61 16.14 -14.63 -21.26
C LYS A 61 15.86 -14.29 -19.79
N GLU A 62 16.28 -13.12 -19.32
CA GLU A 62 16.05 -12.69 -17.92
C GLU A 62 14.55 -12.47 -17.67
N PHE A 63 13.88 -11.86 -18.64
CA PHE A 63 12.44 -11.69 -18.59
C PHE A 63 11.71 -13.04 -18.61
N GLU A 64 12.06 -13.96 -19.51
CA GLU A 64 11.49 -15.31 -19.54
C GLU A 64 11.70 -16.08 -18.23
N ASP A 65 12.90 -15.99 -17.64
CA ASP A 65 13.23 -16.67 -16.38
C ASP A 65 12.37 -16.13 -15.23
N SER A 66 12.10 -14.81 -15.21
CA SER A 66 11.16 -14.21 -14.26
C SER A 66 9.73 -14.76 -14.42
N ILE A 67 9.24 -14.88 -15.65
CA ILE A 67 7.90 -15.41 -15.95
C ILE A 67 7.81 -16.90 -15.59
N LYS A 68 8.85 -17.69 -15.88
CA LYS A 68 8.94 -19.11 -15.49
C LYS A 68 8.93 -19.25 -13.97
N TYR A 69 9.66 -18.39 -13.26
CA TYR A 69 9.71 -18.41 -11.81
C TYR A 69 8.33 -18.11 -11.19
N VAL A 70 7.65 -17.06 -11.65
CA VAL A 70 6.30 -16.71 -11.17
C VAL A 70 5.31 -17.83 -11.47
N ASN A 71 5.34 -18.39 -12.68
CA ASN A 71 4.44 -19.48 -13.10
C ASN A 71 4.61 -20.76 -12.30
N ARG A 72 5.85 -21.10 -11.92
CA ARG A 72 6.16 -22.30 -11.14
C ARG A 72 5.82 -22.16 -9.67
N ASN A 73 6.05 -20.98 -9.08
CA ASN A 73 6.06 -20.82 -7.62
C ASN A 73 4.83 -20.06 -7.07
N PHE A 74 4.19 -19.19 -7.85
CA PHE A 74 3.18 -18.26 -7.31
C PHE A 74 1.81 -18.40 -7.97
N PHE A 75 1.74 -18.28 -9.29
CA PHE A 75 0.50 -18.38 -10.05
C PHE A 75 0.73 -18.94 -11.44
N LYS A 76 0.07 -20.07 -11.74
CA LYS A 76 0.18 -20.76 -13.03
C LYS A 76 -0.84 -20.22 -14.02
N TYR A 77 -0.38 -19.43 -14.99
CA TYR A 77 -1.17 -19.02 -16.15
C TYR A 77 -1.43 -20.20 -17.08
N LYS A 78 -2.54 -20.15 -17.82
CA LYS A 78 -2.82 -21.09 -18.92
C LYS A 78 -2.15 -20.61 -20.21
N SER A 79 -2.13 -19.30 -20.39
CA SER A 79 -1.49 -18.59 -21.48
C SER A 79 0.01 -18.87 -21.55
N GLN A 80 0.53 -18.92 -22.78
CA GLN A 80 1.93 -19.25 -23.05
C GLN A 80 2.77 -18.01 -23.37
N THR A 81 2.13 -16.94 -23.85
CA THR A 81 2.79 -15.65 -24.12
C THR A 81 2.40 -14.62 -23.09
N VAL A 82 3.24 -13.59 -22.93
CA VAL A 82 2.99 -12.50 -21.97
C VAL A 82 1.73 -11.72 -22.34
N GLU A 83 1.56 -11.35 -23.61
CA GLU A 83 0.33 -10.72 -24.11
C GLU A 83 -0.92 -11.53 -23.75
N GLN A 84 -0.91 -12.85 -23.98
CA GLN A 84 -2.01 -13.73 -23.60
C GLN A 84 -2.19 -13.83 -22.07
N MET A 85 -1.13 -13.67 -21.26
CA MET A 85 -1.25 -13.62 -19.80
C MET A 85 -1.98 -12.36 -19.34
N PHE A 86 -1.78 -11.23 -20.02
CA PHE A 86 -2.53 -9.99 -19.78
C PHE A 86 -4.01 -10.14 -20.14
N GLU A 87 -4.30 -10.71 -21.31
CA GLU A 87 -5.68 -11.03 -21.71
C GLU A 87 -6.34 -11.97 -20.71
N GLU A 88 -5.66 -13.07 -20.34
CA GLU A 88 -6.13 -14.03 -19.34
C GLU A 88 -6.41 -13.34 -18.01
N TYR A 89 -5.50 -12.47 -17.55
CA TYR A 89 -5.66 -11.71 -16.31
C TYR A 89 -6.97 -10.91 -16.30
N CYS A 90 -7.30 -10.24 -17.41
CA CYS A 90 -8.50 -9.43 -17.50
C CYS A 90 -9.80 -10.25 -17.51
N THR A 91 -9.75 -11.54 -17.85
CA THR A 91 -10.91 -12.44 -17.74
C THR A 91 -11.29 -12.78 -16.29
N TYR A 92 -10.34 -12.71 -15.36
CA TYR A 92 -10.62 -12.90 -13.93
C TYR A 92 -11.48 -11.76 -13.39
N LYS A 93 -12.25 -11.97 -12.32
CA LYS A 93 -13.10 -10.95 -11.68
C LYS A 93 -12.98 -10.99 -10.16
N GLY A 94 -13.29 -9.87 -9.50
CA GLY A 94 -13.33 -9.74 -8.04
C GLY A 94 -12.06 -10.23 -7.34
N GLU A 95 -12.24 -10.91 -6.20
CA GLU A 95 -11.15 -11.46 -5.38
C GLU A 95 -10.20 -12.38 -6.14
N LYS A 96 -10.70 -13.12 -7.15
CA LYS A 96 -9.83 -13.95 -7.97
C LYS A 96 -8.81 -13.10 -8.73
N ARG A 97 -9.24 -12.01 -9.36
CA ARG A 97 -8.34 -11.12 -10.11
C ARG A 97 -7.31 -10.49 -9.18
N LYS A 98 -7.75 -9.97 -8.03
CA LYS A 98 -6.86 -9.41 -7.00
C LYS A 98 -5.82 -10.42 -6.51
N LYS A 99 -6.23 -11.67 -6.27
CA LYS A 99 -5.32 -12.76 -5.89
C LYS A 99 -4.31 -13.10 -6.99
N VAL A 100 -4.72 -13.11 -8.26
CA VAL A 100 -3.79 -13.30 -9.39
C VAL A 100 -2.77 -12.17 -9.43
N PHE A 101 -3.23 -10.92 -9.33
CA PHE A 101 -2.37 -9.75 -9.30
C PHE A 101 -1.31 -9.84 -8.18
N VAL A 102 -1.73 -10.06 -6.94
CA VAL A 102 -0.81 -10.15 -5.79
C VAL A 102 0.21 -11.26 -5.97
N LYS A 103 -0.22 -12.44 -6.45
CA LYS A 103 0.69 -13.56 -6.68
C LYS A 103 1.69 -13.28 -7.80
N THR A 104 1.26 -12.68 -8.90
CA THR A 104 2.13 -12.39 -10.04
C THR A 104 3.15 -11.31 -9.69
N TRP A 105 2.71 -10.18 -9.14
CA TRP A 105 3.59 -9.06 -8.80
C TRP A 105 4.45 -9.33 -7.56
N GLY A 106 3.87 -9.90 -6.51
CA GLY A 106 4.62 -10.34 -5.34
C GLY A 106 5.67 -11.39 -5.71
N GLY A 107 5.30 -12.37 -6.55
CA GLY A 107 6.23 -13.36 -7.08
C GLY A 107 7.38 -12.77 -7.90
N GLY A 108 7.09 -11.77 -8.74
CA GLY A 108 8.10 -11.03 -9.49
C GLY A 108 9.08 -10.27 -8.58
N LEU A 109 8.59 -9.64 -7.52
CA LEU A 109 9.45 -8.97 -6.54
C LEU A 109 10.26 -9.96 -5.69
N TYR A 110 9.72 -11.14 -5.37
CA TYR A 110 10.49 -12.22 -4.75
C TYR A 110 11.60 -12.73 -5.68
N PHE A 111 11.31 -12.90 -6.98
CA PHE A 111 12.33 -13.24 -7.98
C PHE A 111 13.45 -12.21 -8.00
N ARG A 112 13.11 -10.91 -8.07
CA ARG A 112 14.09 -9.82 -7.98
C ARG A 112 14.95 -9.95 -6.73
N LYS A 113 14.35 -10.08 -5.55
CA LYS A 113 15.09 -10.24 -4.29
C LYS A 113 16.05 -11.43 -4.32
N HIS A 114 15.60 -12.55 -4.89
CA HIS A 114 16.42 -13.74 -5.04
C HIS A 114 17.63 -13.49 -5.95
N ILE A 115 17.44 -12.88 -7.12
CA ILE A 115 18.53 -12.51 -8.04
C ILE A 115 19.50 -11.51 -7.38
N CYS A 116 18.97 -10.50 -6.70
CA CYS A 116 19.78 -9.49 -6.00
C CYS A 116 20.61 -10.06 -4.83
N SER A 117 20.23 -11.22 -4.30
CA SER A 117 21.02 -11.93 -3.28
C SER A 117 22.22 -12.69 -3.86
N MET A 118 22.33 -12.82 -5.19
CA MET A 118 23.42 -13.53 -5.86
C MET A 118 24.54 -12.55 -6.25
N PRO A 119 25.79 -12.74 -5.75
CA PRO A 119 26.89 -11.82 -6.04
C PRO A 119 27.26 -11.70 -7.53
N ASP A 120 27.03 -12.74 -8.32
CA ASP A 120 27.34 -12.80 -9.75
C ASP A 120 26.21 -12.25 -10.65
N LYS A 121 25.10 -11.79 -10.05
CA LYS A 121 23.91 -11.30 -10.77
C LYS A 121 23.60 -9.82 -10.53
N GLN A 122 24.57 -9.02 -10.11
CA GLN A 122 24.34 -7.61 -9.77
C GLN A 122 23.81 -6.79 -10.96
N ASP A 123 24.28 -7.05 -12.17
CA ASP A 123 23.78 -6.37 -13.37
C ASP A 123 22.31 -6.71 -13.68
N GLU A 124 21.93 -7.99 -13.51
CA GLU A 124 20.55 -8.46 -13.67
C GLU A 124 19.65 -7.86 -12.57
N CYS A 125 20.13 -7.83 -11.32
CA CYS A 125 19.45 -7.15 -10.22
C CYS A 125 19.19 -5.67 -10.51
N ALA A 126 20.19 -4.94 -11.03
CA ALA A 126 20.05 -3.52 -11.38
C ALA A 126 19.00 -3.32 -12.48
N ARG A 127 19.00 -4.14 -13.54
CA ARG A 127 17.99 -4.08 -14.60
C ARG A 127 16.60 -4.44 -14.11
N LEU A 128 16.47 -5.46 -13.25
CA LEU A 128 15.19 -5.81 -12.63
C LEU A 128 14.69 -4.66 -11.76
N HIS A 129 15.56 -4.05 -10.95
CA HIS A 129 15.21 -2.88 -10.15
C HIS A 129 14.72 -1.73 -11.04
N GLN A 130 15.43 -1.41 -12.11
CA GLN A 130 15.03 -0.39 -13.08
C GLN A 130 13.69 -0.71 -13.74
N SER A 131 13.48 -1.95 -14.18
CA SER A 131 12.25 -2.39 -14.82
C SER A 131 11.05 -2.28 -13.88
N PHE A 132 11.15 -2.85 -12.67
CA PHE A 132 10.09 -2.71 -11.66
C PHE A 132 9.85 -1.25 -11.28
N GLY A 133 10.93 -0.45 -11.17
CA GLY A 133 10.83 0.96 -10.79
C GLY A 133 10.04 1.74 -11.83
N CYS A 134 10.32 1.53 -13.11
CA CYS A 134 9.55 2.10 -14.21
C CYS A 134 8.06 1.74 -14.14
N ILE A 135 7.74 0.49 -13.83
CA ILE A 135 6.34 0.02 -13.79
C ILE A 135 5.60 0.64 -12.61
N PHE A 136 6.13 0.53 -11.40
CA PHE A 136 5.46 1.06 -10.22
C PHE A 136 5.37 2.59 -10.23
N HIS A 137 6.39 3.28 -10.74
CA HIS A 137 6.33 4.71 -10.96
C HIS A 137 5.21 5.09 -11.94
N TYR A 138 5.04 4.35 -13.03
CA TYR A 138 3.92 4.59 -13.95
C TYR A 138 2.55 4.36 -13.29
N LEU A 139 2.44 3.35 -12.40
CA LEU A 139 1.20 3.16 -11.64
C LEU A 139 0.94 4.32 -10.67
N ASP A 140 1.98 4.87 -10.04
CA ASP A 140 1.87 6.07 -9.20
C ASP A 140 1.40 7.28 -10.03
N GLU A 141 1.99 7.53 -11.20
CA GLU A 141 1.58 8.61 -12.11
C GLU A 141 0.10 8.53 -12.50
N LEU A 142 -0.41 7.32 -12.75
CA LEU A 142 -1.82 7.10 -13.06
C LEU A 142 -2.73 7.37 -11.86
N SER A 143 -2.27 7.03 -10.66
CA SER A 143 -2.97 7.35 -9.41
C SER A 143 -3.02 8.86 -9.19
N GLU A 144 -1.91 9.57 -9.38
CA GLU A 144 -1.83 11.03 -9.27
C GLU A 144 -2.75 11.75 -10.27
N GLN A 145 -2.95 11.15 -11.45
CA GLN A 145 -3.88 11.62 -12.48
C GLN A 145 -5.35 11.23 -12.21
N ASN A 146 -5.65 10.62 -11.06
CA ASN A 146 -6.97 10.10 -10.69
C ASN A 146 -7.56 9.11 -11.72
N LYS A 147 -6.70 8.36 -12.42
CA LYS A 147 -7.14 7.33 -13.38
C LYS A 147 -7.50 6.01 -12.70
N CYS A 148 -6.91 5.80 -11.54
CA CYS A 148 -7.07 4.63 -10.69
C CYS A 148 -6.72 5.03 -9.26
N THR A 149 -6.99 4.14 -8.31
CA THR A 149 -6.66 4.37 -6.91
C THR A 149 -5.55 3.42 -6.51
N ILE A 150 -4.35 3.92 -6.25
CA ILE A 150 -3.48 3.15 -5.36
C ILE A 150 -4.06 3.34 -3.98
N MET A 151 -4.44 2.24 -3.31
CA MET A 151 -4.77 2.29 -1.89
C MET A 151 -3.49 2.51 -1.09
N ILE A 152 -2.91 3.70 -1.25
CA ILE A 152 -1.98 4.20 -0.29
C ILE A 152 -2.86 4.53 0.91
N ILE A 153 -2.66 3.83 2.01
CA ILE A 153 -3.11 4.27 3.32
C ILE A 153 -2.30 5.55 3.62
N GLN A 154 -2.63 6.64 2.94
CA GLN A 154 -2.16 8.00 3.10
C GLN A 154 -3.39 8.82 3.48
N ALA A 155 -3.22 9.75 4.41
CA ALA A 155 -4.28 10.59 4.98
C ALA A 155 -5.14 11.38 3.97
N GLN A 156 -4.75 11.41 2.70
CA GLN A 156 -5.33 12.31 1.70
C GLN A 156 -6.57 11.68 1.07
N SER A 157 -7.68 11.98 1.76
CA SER A 157 -9.08 11.94 1.33
C SER A 157 -9.57 10.60 0.78
N PHE A 158 -10.01 9.74 1.70
CA PHE A 158 -11.21 8.96 1.41
C PHE A 158 -12.33 9.92 1.00
N ASP A 159 -13.07 9.58 -0.06
CA ASP A 159 -14.28 10.29 -0.40
C ASP A 159 -15.33 10.15 0.72
N ASP A 160 -16.30 11.06 0.76
CA ASP A 160 -17.31 11.11 1.82
C ASP A 160 -18.10 9.79 1.94
N GLN A 161 -18.30 9.07 0.82
CA GLN A 161 -19.02 7.80 0.82
C GLN A 161 -18.16 6.69 1.43
N THR A 162 -16.89 6.58 1.04
CA THR A 162 -15.94 5.64 1.63
C THR A 162 -15.73 5.89 3.13
N LEU A 163 -15.58 7.16 3.55
CA LEU A 163 -15.52 7.51 4.98
C LEU A 163 -16.78 7.09 5.71
N GLN A 164 -17.95 7.31 5.11
CA GLN A 164 -19.21 6.93 5.72
C GLN A 164 -19.35 5.41 5.86
N THR A 165 -18.89 4.64 4.87
CA THR A 165 -18.84 3.17 4.95
C THR A 165 -17.92 2.73 6.07
N TYR A 166 -16.68 3.23 6.11
CA TYR A 166 -15.73 2.86 7.16
C TYR A 166 -16.17 3.29 8.55
N PHE A 167 -16.83 4.44 8.70
CA PHE A 167 -17.43 4.86 9.96
C PHE A 167 -18.46 3.83 10.47
N LYS A 168 -19.37 3.37 9.61
CA LYS A 168 -20.38 2.38 9.98
C LYS A 168 -19.74 1.04 10.36
N CYS A 169 -18.82 0.55 9.54
CA CYS A 169 -18.17 -0.73 9.76
C CYS A 169 -17.26 -0.72 10.99
N TYR A 170 -16.59 0.40 11.26
CA TYR A 170 -15.81 0.59 12.46
C TYR A 170 -16.71 0.57 13.70
N ASN A 171 -17.85 1.28 13.70
CA ASN A 171 -18.79 1.24 14.83
C ASN A 171 -19.34 -0.15 15.09
N TYR A 172 -19.71 -0.89 14.04
CA TYR A 172 -20.16 -2.27 14.17
C TYR A 172 -19.11 -3.14 14.88
N ALA A 173 -17.86 -3.07 14.41
CA ALA A 173 -16.77 -3.89 14.94
C ALA A 173 -16.31 -3.46 16.34
N THR A 174 -16.33 -2.15 16.62
CA THR A 174 -15.76 -1.59 17.84
C THR A 174 -16.79 -1.41 18.97
N CYS A 175 -18.04 -1.06 18.65
CA CYS A 175 -19.04 -0.65 19.66
C CYS A 175 -20.26 -1.55 19.76
N GLU A 176 -20.62 -2.29 18.70
CA GLU A 176 -21.87 -3.08 18.69
C GLU A 176 -21.65 -4.54 19.06
N THR A 177 -20.41 -5.03 19.04
CA THR A 177 -20.10 -6.44 19.26
C THR A 177 -18.95 -6.59 20.25
N ASP A 178 -19.14 -7.38 21.31
CA ASP A 178 -18.02 -8.00 22.06
C ASP A 178 -17.67 -9.38 21.45
N GLY A 179 -18.01 -9.55 20.16
CA GLY A 179 -18.05 -10.83 19.47
C GLY A 179 -16.79 -11.15 18.64
N PRO A 180 -16.87 -12.19 17.79
CA PRO A 180 -15.76 -12.60 16.93
C PRO A 180 -15.23 -11.49 16.01
N ASP A 181 -16.09 -10.56 15.59
CA ASP A 181 -15.69 -9.45 14.72
C ASP A 181 -14.84 -8.43 15.48
N HIS A 182 -15.25 -8.01 16.68
CA HIS A 182 -14.42 -7.21 17.57
C HIS A 182 -13.08 -7.87 17.86
N GLN A 183 -13.09 -9.16 18.20
CA GLN A 183 -11.85 -9.91 18.44
C GLN A 183 -10.96 -9.95 17.20
N ARG A 184 -11.53 -10.07 16.00
CA ARG A 184 -10.76 -10.04 14.75
C ARG A 184 -10.10 -8.69 14.51
N GLN A 185 -10.83 -7.59 14.71
CA GLN A 185 -10.28 -6.23 14.61
C GLN A 185 -9.19 -5.99 15.67
N HIS A 186 -9.46 -6.36 16.92
CA HIS A 186 -8.53 -6.23 18.02
C HIS A 186 -7.25 -7.05 17.78
N ASN A 187 -7.38 -8.34 17.44
CA ASN A 187 -6.22 -9.20 17.14
C ASN A 187 -5.39 -8.64 15.99
N CYS A 188 -6.04 -8.11 14.96
CA CYS A 188 -5.37 -7.45 13.83
C CYS A 188 -4.49 -6.28 14.30
N ILE A 189 -4.99 -5.43 15.20
CA ILE A 189 -4.23 -4.30 15.75
C ILE A 189 -3.05 -4.80 16.60
N PHE A 190 -3.33 -5.65 17.60
CA PHE A 190 -2.33 -6.09 18.59
C PHE A 190 -1.29 -7.07 18.05
N GLN A 191 -1.53 -7.73 16.92
CA GLN A 191 -0.53 -8.54 16.23
C GLN A 191 0.45 -7.70 15.40
N ASN A 192 0.06 -6.48 15.01
CA ASN A 192 0.85 -5.64 14.10
C ASN A 192 1.47 -4.43 14.79
N ALA A 193 0.89 -3.95 15.89
CA ALA A 193 1.38 -2.81 16.68
C ALA A 193 1.62 -3.23 18.14
N THR A 194 2.65 -2.66 18.76
CA THR A 194 2.92 -2.81 20.19
C THR A 194 2.03 -1.87 21.01
N LEU A 195 1.90 -2.14 22.31
CA LEU A 195 1.21 -1.24 23.24
C LEU A 195 1.81 0.18 23.22
N GLN A 196 3.13 0.30 23.07
CA GLN A 196 3.80 1.60 22.99
C GLN A 196 3.42 2.33 21.69
N ASP A 197 3.38 1.64 20.55
CA ASP A 197 3.00 2.26 19.27
C ASP A 197 1.56 2.82 19.34
N LEU A 198 0.65 2.12 20.02
CA LEU A 198 -0.74 2.55 20.21
C LEU A 198 -0.85 3.74 21.16
N GLN A 199 -0.04 3.76 22.24
CA GLN A 199 0.04 4.87 23.17
C GLN A 199 0.60 6.13 22.48
N ASP A 200 1.72 6.00 21.76
CA ASP A 200 2.35 7.10 21.01
C ASP A 200 1.39 7.68 19.96
N LEU A 201 0.64 6.80 19.28
CA LEU A 201 -0.41 7.21 18.33
C LEU A 201 -1.52 7.98 19.03
N PHE A 202 -2.01 7.48 20.16
CA PHE A 202 -3.08 8.12 20.93
C PHE A 202 -2.66 9.52 21.41
N GLU A 203 -1.47 9.62 22.01
CA GLU A 203 -0.88 10.89 22.44
C GLU A 203 -0.71 11.84 21.26
N TYR A 204 -0.23 11.36 20.10
CA TYR A 204 -0.11 12.18 18.91
C TYR A 204 -1.45 12.75 18.43
N VAL A 205 -2.52 11.95 18.46
CA VAL A 205 -3.88 12.40 18.07
C VAL A 205 -4.36 13.53 18.99
N GLU A 206 -4.14 13.40 20.29
CA GLU A 206 -4.56 14.41 21.28
C GLU A 206 -3.70 15.67 21.22
N ASP A 207 -2.37 15.51 21.24
CA ASP A 207 -1.40 16.61 21.32
C ASP A 207 -1.39 17.49 20.07
N ASN A 208 -1.70 16.91 18.90
CA ASN A 208 -1.80 17.64 17.64
C ASN A 208 -3.23 18.14 17.36
N GLY A 209 -4.14 18.03 18.34
CA GLY A 209 -5.47 18.63 18.28
C GLY A 209 -6.41 18.01 17.25
N TYR A 210 -6.19 16.75 16.87
CA TYR A 210 -7.09 16.06 15.96
C TYR A 210 -8.43 15.80 16.67
N PHE A 211 -8.41 15.03 17.75
CA PHE A 211 -9.57 14.82 18.61
C PHE A 211 -9.11 14.72 20.07
N GLN A 212 -9.86 15.33 20.98
CA GLN A 212 -9.55 15.32 22.42
C GLN A 212 -10.54 14.41 23.14
N TYR A 213 -10.03 13.29 23.64
CA TYR A 213 -10.79 12.40 24.51
C TYR A 213 -10.72 12.93 25.95
N LYS A 214 -11.70 12.57 26.78
CA LYS A 214 -11.61 12.77 28.23
C LYS A 214 -10.72 11.70 28.86
N SER A 215 -10.81 10.49 28.31
CA SER A 215 -10.00 9.34 28.66
C SER A 215 -8.51 9.62 28.48
N LYS A 216 -7.68 9.00 29.31
CA LYS A 216 -6.20 9.17 29.28
C LYS A 216 -5.46 7.97 28.70
N THR A 217 -6.20 6.94 28.31
CA THR A 217 -5.67 5.71 27.75
C THR A 217 -6.49 5.32 26.52
N GLU A 218 -5.85 4.64 25.57
CA GLU A 218 -6.52 4.16 24.36
C GLU A 218 -7.75 3.27 24.67
N PRO A 219 -7.71 2.28 25.59
CA PRO A 219 -8.87 1.43 25.86
C PRO A 219 -10.05 2.20 26.46
N GLU A 220 -9.78 3.20 27.29
CA GLU A 220 -10.82 4.09 27.83
C GLU A 220 -11.34 5.07 26.78
N ALA A 221 -10.50 5.51 25.83
CA ALA A 221 -10.91 6.36 24.72
C ALA A 221 -11.84 5.62 23.75
N VAL A 222 -11.62 4.33 23.51
CA VAL A 222 -12.53 3.48 22.74
C VAL A 222 -13.88 3.34 23.45
N LYS A 223 -13.89 3.08 24.75
CA LYS A 223 -15.14 3.05 25.55
C LYS A 223 -15.86 4.38 25.48
N GLU A 224 -15.14 5.49 25.65
CA GLU A 224 -15.70 6.84 25.55
C GLU A 224 -16.29 7.09 24.15
N TYR A 225 -15.57 6.74 23.09
CA TYR A 225 -16.02 6.86 21.71
C TYR A 225 -17.38 6.15 21.49
N CYS A 226 -17.55 4.95 22.02
CA CYS A 226 -18.80 4.19 21.90
C CYS A 226 -19.98 4.81 22.68
N THR A 227 -19.73 5.75 23.60
CA THR A 227 -20.81 6.53 24.26
C THR A 227 -21.27 7.72 23.42
N TYR A 228 -20.51 8.14 22.41
CA TYR A 228 -20.89 9.25 21.56
C TYR A 228 -22.01 8.85 20.60
N GLN A 229 -22.79 9.82 20.16
CA GLN A 229 -23.92 9.61 19.26
C GLN A 229 -23.92 10.63 18.12
N GLY A 230 -24.45 10.24 16.97
CA GLY A 230 -24.68 11.10 15.81
C GLY A 230 -23.42 11.85 15.35
N HIS A 231 -23.54 13.17 15.19
CA HIS A 231 -22.47 14.02 14.66
C HIS A 231 -21.19 13.98 15.50
N LYS A 232 -21.29 13.85 16.84
CA LYS A 232 -20.11 13.82 17.70
C LYS A 232 -19.28 12.55 17.46
N GLN A 233 -19.94 11.40 17.34
CA GLN A 233 -19.26 10.12 17.08
C GLN A 233 -18.59 10.13 15.71
N LYS A 234 -19.32 10.59 14.67
CA LYS A 234 -18.73 10.74 13.33
C LYS A 234 -17.53 11.68 13.33
N LYS A 235 -17.64 12.85 13.98
CA LYS A 235 -16.52 13.79 14.11
C LYS A 235 -15.32 13.16 14.82
N ALA A 236 -15.56 12.39 15.89
CA ALA A 236 -14.50 11.67 16.59
C ALA A 236 -13.80 10.67 15.68
N PHE A 237 -14.55 9.86 14.93
CA PHE A 237 -13.98 8.92 13.96
C PHE A 237 -13.16 9.64 12.88
N ASP A 238 -13.74 10.62 12.20
CA ASP A 238 -13.09 11.33 11.10
C ASP A 238 -11.79 12.03 11.55
N GLN A 239 -11.82 12.66 12.73
CA GLN A 239 -10.67 13.39 13.26
C GLN A 239 -9.59 12.44 13.78
N THR A 240 -9.95 11.41 14.55
CA THR A 240 -9.00 10.40 15.02
C THR A 240 -8.34 9.68 13.85
N LEU A 241 -9.11 9.29 12.83
CA LEU A 241 -8.58 8.67 11.63
C LEU A 241 -7.57 9.58 10.91
N LYS A 242 -7.88 10.88 10.76
CA LYS A 242 -6.92 11.86 10.22
C LYS A 242 -5.63 11.93 11.05
N GLY A 243 -5.75 11.93 12.38
CA GLY A 243 -4.61 11.95 13.28
C GLY A 243 -3.74 10.69 13.19
N VAL A 244 -4.37 9.52 13.07
CA VAL A 244 -3.71 8.22 12.84
C VAL A 244 -2.84 8.24 11.57
N PHE A 245 -3.37 8.74 10.46
CA PHE A 245 -2.57 8.83 9.24
C PHE A 245 -1.47 9.88 9.33
N ALA A 246 -1.72 11.00 10.01
CA ALA A 246 -0.70 12.02 10.22
C ALA A 246 0.43 11.50 11.10
N PHE A 247 0.12 10.73 12.15
CA PHE A 247 1.09 10.03 12.98
C PHE A 247 1.95 9.09 12.14
N LYS A 248 1.32 8.20 11.37
CA LYS A 248 2.01 7.31 10.44
C LYS A 248 2.98 8.09 9.53
N ASN A 249 2.50 9.15 8.88
CA ASN A 249 3.35 9.94 7.98
C ASN A 249 4.53 10.58 8.73
N SER A 250 4.31 11.07 9.95
CA SER A 250 5.35 11.65 10.81
C SER A 250 6.45 10.63 11.13
N ILE A 251 6.08 9.44 11.62
CA ILE A 251 7.06 8.39 11.97
C ILE A 251 7.73 7.78 10.74
N CYS A 252 7.00 7.62 9.62
CA CYS A 252 7.56 7.08 8.38
C CYS A 252 8.51 8.04 7.65
N SER A 253 8.49 9.33 7.98
CA SER A 253 9.46 10.30 7.47
C SER A 253 10.80 10.28 8.21
N LYS A 254 10.89 9.57 9.34
CA LYS A 254 12.06 9.54 10.23
C LYS A 254 12.77 8.21 10.10
N SER A 255 14.05 8.24 9.68
CA SER A 255 14.84 7.03 9.44
C SER A 255 15.04 6.15 10.69
N ASP A 256 15.09 6.77 11.88
CA ASP A 256 15.23 6.09 13.17
C ASP A 256 13.92 5.46 13.68
N LYS A 257 12.79 5.71 13.00
CA LYS A 257 11.46 5.20 13.34
C LYS A 257 10.90 4.21 12.32
N GLN A 258 11.75 3.65 11.45
CA GLN A 258 11.30 2.76 10.38
C GLN A 258 10.57 1.51 10.90
N ASP A 259 11.02 0.92 12.01
CA ASP A 259 10.37 -0.26 12.59
C ASP A 259 8.96 0.05 13.12
N GLU A 260 8.79 1.21 13.75
CA GLU A 260 7.50 1.71 14.23
C GLU A 260 6.56 2.03 13.06
N CYS A 261 7.08 2.74 12.05
CA CYS A 261 6.38 3.00 10.80
C CYS A 261 5.87 1.70 10.16
N ASN A 262 6.71 0.67 10.08
CA ASN A 262 6.35 -0.62 9.50
C ASN A 262 5.22 -1.31 10.30
N ARG A 263 5.30 -1.30 11.63
CA ARG A 263 4.27 -1.88 12.52
C ARG A 263 2.92 -1.16 12.40
N VAL A 264 2.92 0.18 12.51
CA VAL A 264 1.71 1.00 12.36
C VAL A 264 1.10 0.84 10.97
N SER A 265 1.94 0.83 9.93
CA SER A 265 1.48 0.62 8.55
C SER A 265 0.82 -0.74 8.38
N LYS A 266 1.39 -1.81 8.93
CA LYS A 266 0.78 -3.15 8.92
C LYS A 266 -0.55 -3.18 9.67
N GLY A 267 -0.65 -2.51 10.81
CA GLY A 267 -1.90 -2.38 11.57
C GLY A 267 -3.01 -1.76 10.72
N LEU A 268 -2.72 -0.63 10.07
CA LEU A 268 -3.69 0.03 9.18
C LEU A 268 -4.04 -0.82 7.95
N SER A 269 -3.04 -1.42 7.30
CA SER A 269 -3.24 -2.32 6.16
C SER A 269 -4.05 -3.56 6.52
N CYS A 270 -4.10 -3.92 7.80
CA CYS A 270 -4.90 -5.02 8.30
C CYS A 270 -6.34 -4.59 8.64
N ILE A 271 -6.56 -3.38 9.16
CA ILE A 271 -7.90 -2.88 9.54
C ILE A 271 -8.81 -2.67 8.33
N PHE A 272 -8.37 -1.95 7.30
CA PHE A 272 -9.27 -1.59 6.19
C PHE A 272 -9.86 -2.80 5.45
N PRO A 273 -9.08 -3.86 5.12
CA PRO A 273 -9.66 -5.07 4.54
C PRO A 273 -10.70 -5.76 5.44
N ILE A 274 -10.58 -5.64 6.76
CA ILE A 274 -11.59 -6.16 7.70
C ILE A 274 -12.88 -5.33 7.60
N LEU A 275 -12.76 -4.00 7.51
CA LEU A 275 -13.91 -3.11 7.32
C LEU A 275 -14.60 -3.35 5.97
N ASP A 276 -13.83 -3.53 4.90
CA ASP A 276 -14.35 -3.90 3.58
C ASP A 276 -15.11 -5.24 3.63
N ASP A 277 -14.56 -6.22 4.34
CA ASP A 277 -15.18 -7.54 4.52
C ASP A 277 -16.52 -7.42 5.26
N TYR A 278 -16.59 -6.64 6.34
CA TYR A 278 -17.85 -6.37 7.04
C TYR A 278 -18.88 -5.70 6.15
N HIS A 279 -18.46 -4.73 5.33
CA HIS A 279 -19.35 -4.08 4.39
C HIS A 279 -19.89 -5.06 3.34
N SER A 280 -19.01 -5.92 2.79
CA SER A 280 -19.39 -6.91 1.78
C SER A 280 -20.38 -7.96 2.32
N GLN A 281 -20.36 -8.22 3.63
CA GLN A 281 -21.29 -9.10 4.32
C GLN A 281 -22.61 -8.42 4.71
N GLY A 282 -22.76 -7.12 4.45
CA GLY A 282 -23.94 -6.34 4.85
C GLY A 282 -24.09 -6.17 6.36
N LYS A 283 -22.99 -6.32 7.12
CA LYS A 283 -22.97 -6.05 8.57
C LYS A 283 -23.01 -4.54 8.86
N CYS A 284 -22.58 -3.77 7.88
CA CYS A 284 -22.57 -2.33 7.74
C CYS A 284 -22.70 -2.01 6.23
#